data_AF-A0ABD3E1B8-F1
#
_entry.id   AF-A0ABD3E1B8-F1
#
_cell.length_a   1.000
_cell.length_b   1.000
_cell.length_c   1.000
_cell.angle_alpha   90.00
_cell.angle_beta   90.00
_cell.angle_gamma   90.00
#
_symmetry.space_group_name_H-M   'P 1'
#
loop_
_entity.id
_entity.type
_entity.pdbx_description
1 polymer ?
#
loop_
_entity_poly.entity_id
_entity_poly.type
_entity_poly.pdbx_seq_one_letter_code
_entity_poly.pdbx_strand_id
1 'polypeptide(L)'
;MNICEQCGYHLKISSSERIEVLIDPGTWDPMDEDMVSLDPIGFHSEEEPYKDRIDSYQKNTGLTEAVQTGIGQLNGIPIAIGVMDFQFMGGSMGSAVGEKITRLIE
;
A
#
# COMPACT_ATOMS: atom_id res chain seq x y z
N MET A 1 -2.85 12.45 -12.84
CA MET A 1 -3.65 12.71 -11.62
C MET A 1 -5.10 12.35 -11.92
N ASN A 2 -5.73 11.46 -11.14
CA ASN A 2 -7.01 10.85 -11.52
C ASN A 2 -8.21 11.71 -11.05
N ILE A 3 -8.62 12.67 -11.89
CA ILE A 3 -9.69 13.64 -11.60
C ILE A 3 -10.68 13.63 -12.76
N CYS A 4 -11.98 13.58 -12.46
CA CYS A 4 -13.03 13.69 -13.47
C CYS A 4 -13.03 15.11 -14.10
N GLU A 5 -12.80 15.19 -15.41
CA GLU A 5 -12.73 16.48 -16.13
C GLU A 5 -14.06 17.25 -16.15
N GLN A 6 -15.19 16.57 -15.95
CA GLN A 6 -16.51 17.20 -15.99
C GLN A 6 -16.92 17.84 -14.67
N CYS A 7 -16.52 17.26 -13.52
CA CYS A 7 -17.00 17.70 -12.21
C CYS A 7 -15.89 17.93 -11.17
N GLY A 8 -14.62 17.66 -11.49
CA GLY A 8 -13.50 17.83 -10.57
C GLY A 8 -13.43 16.78 -9.44
N TYR A 9 -14.25 15.72 -9.48
CA TYR A 9 -14.22 14.68 -8.46
C TYR A 9 -12.91 13.87 -8.51
N HIS A 10 -12.32 13.61 -7.35
CA HIS A 10 -11.11 12.82 -7.19
C HIS A 10 -11.44 11.32 -7.26
N LEU A 11 -10.99 10.67 -8.33
CA LEU A 11 -11.14 9.23 -8.51
C LEU A 11 -10.06 8.49 -7.72
N LYS A 12 -10.33 7.22 -7.42
CA LYS A 12 -9.36 6.33 -6.79
C LYS A 12 -8.12 6.20 -7.65
N ILE A 13 -6.96 6.13 -7.01
CA ILE A 13 -5.65 5.94 -7.62
C ILE A 13 -4.94 4.90 -6.77
N SER A 14 -4.21 4.00 -7.42
CA SER A 14 -3.40 3.01 -6.72
C SER A 14 -2.25 3.69 -5.95
N SER A 15 -1.72 2.96 -4.98
CA SER A 15 -0.53 3.37 -4.24
C SER A 15 0.67 3.58 -5.17
N SER A 16 0.87 2.71 -6.17
CA SER A 16 1.97 2.83 -7.14
C SER A 16 1.86 4.09 -8.00
N GLU A 17 0.68 4.37 -8.56
CA GLU A 17 0.45 5.60 -9.33
C GLU A 17 0.61 6.86 -8.46
N ARG A 18 0.26 6.78 -7.16
CA ARG A 18 0.47 7.90 -6.23
C ARG A 18 1.95 8.16 -5.99
N ILE A 19 2.75 7.11 -5.81
CA ILE A 19 4.20 7.19 -5.63
C ILE A 19 4.85 7.79 -6.88
N GLU A 20 4.50 7.30 -8.07
CA GLU A 20 5.03 7.79 -9.35
C GLU A 20 4.78 9.29 -9.57
N VAL A 21 3.64 9.80 -9.11
CA VAL A 21 3.29 11.22 -9.24
C VAL A 21 4.02 12.13 -8.23
N LEU A 22 4.41 11.60 -7.06
CA LEU A 22 4.99 12.38 -5.97
C LEU A 22 6.51 12.29 -5.92
N ILE A 23 7.08 11.12 -6.20
CA ILE A 23 8.50 10.84 -6.07
C ILE A 23 9.23 11.13 -7.38
N ASP A 24 10.36 11.81 -7.26
CA ASP A 24 11.20 12.16 -8.40
C ASP A 24 11.67 10.89 -9.13
N PRO A 25 11.61 10.86 -10.48
CA PRO A 25 11.94 9.68 -11.25
C PRO A 25 13.32 9.09 -10.93
N GLY A 26 13.36 7.78 -10.69
CA GLY A 26 14.60 7.05 -10.39
C GLY A 26 15.13 7.20 -8.96
N THR A 27 14.37 7.86 -8.08
CA THR A 27 14.77 8.04 -6.66
C THR A 27 14.00 7.14 -5.69
N TRP A 28 12.96 6.45 -6.17
CA TRP A 28 12.16 5.55 -5.35
C TRP A 28 12.98 4.34 -4.89
N ASP A 29 13.03 4.14 -3.58
CA ASP A 29 13.67 3.01 -2.92
C ASP A 29 12.66 2.39 -1.93
N PRO A 30 11.98 1.30 -2.33
CA PRO A 30 10.94 0.69 -1.53
C PRO A 30 11.51 -0.04 -0.30
N MET A 31 10.72 -0.08 0.78
CA MET A 31 11.08 -0.72 2.05
C MET A 31 10.12 -1.88 2.37
N ASP A 32 10.67 -2.95 2.92
CA ASP A 32 9.93 -4.09 3.47
C ASP A 32 8.91 -4.69 2.46
N GLU A 33 9.29 -4.82 1.19
CA GLU A 33 8.40 -5.31 0.13
C GLU A 33 7.91 -6.73 0.38
N ASP A 34 8.75 -7.59 0.94
CA ASP A 34 8.44 -9.00 1.22
C ASP A 34 7.66 -9.22 2.52
N MET A 35 7.34 -8.16 3.27
CA MET A 35 6.62 -8.26 4.54
C MET A 35 5.13 -8.52 4.31
N VAL A 36 4.61 -9.60 4.88
CA VAL A 36 3.22 -10.03 4.74
C VAL A 36 2.57 -10.29 6.10
N SER A 37 1.25 -10.05 6.19
CA SER A 37 0.48 -10.37 7.39
C SER A 37 0.36 -11.89 7.59
N LEU A 38 0.49 -12.34 8.84
CA LEU A 38 0.21 -13.72 9.25
C LEU A 38 -1.18 -13.82 9.88
N ASP A 39 -1.70 -15.05 9.98
CA ASP A 39 -2.94 -15.36 10.69
C ASP A 39 -2.64 -16.12 12.00
N PRO A 40 -2.23 -15.43 13.08
CA PRO A 40 -1.85 -16.08 14.33
C PRO A 40 -3.05 -16.65 15.11
N ILE A 41 -4.27 -16.20 14.81
CA ILE A 41 -5.49 -16.60 15.52
C ILE A 41 -6.33 -17.62 14.73
N GLY A 42 -5.93 -17.97 13.51
CA GLY A 42 -6.70 -18.86 12.63
C GLY A 42 -8.07 -18.27 12.32
N PHE A 43 -8.12 -17.01 11.89
CA PHE A 43 -9.38 -16.33 11.62
C PHE A 43 -10.07 -16.91 10.37
N HIS A 44 -11.28 -17.43 10.57
CA HIS A 44 -12.16 -17.90 9.51
C HIS A 44 -13.39 -17.02 9.43
N SER A 45 -13.59 -16.37 8.29
CA SER A 45 -14.88 -15.73 7.99
C SER A 45 -15.89 -16.77 7.48
N GLU A 46 -17.17 -16.39 7.42
CA GLU A 46 -18.22 -17.27 6.86
C GLU A 46 -17.97 -17.62 5.38
N GLU A 47 -17.25 -16.75 4.65
CA GLU A 47 -16.97 -16.89 3.23
C GLU A 47 -15.67 -17.67 2.97
N GLU A 48 -14.56 -17.26 3.60
CA GLU A 48 -13.24 -17.84 3.39
C GLU A 48 -12.23 -17.58 4.55
N PRO A 49 -11.18 -18.41 4.71
CA PRO A 49 -10.08 -18.15 5.63
C PRO A 49 -9.37 -16.82 5.35
N TYR A 50 -8.90 -16.12 6.40
CA TYR A 50 -8.21 -14.83 6.25
C TYR A 50 -6.98 -14.92 5.32
N LYS A 51 -6.24 -16.02 5.41
CA LYS A 51 -5.08 -16.27 4.55
C LYS A 51 -5.46 -16.32 3.06
N ASP A 52 -6.56 -16.98 2.73
CA ASP A 52 -7.02 -17.09 1.34
C ASP A 52 -7.45 -15.72 0.80
N ARG A 53 -8.03 -14.87 1.67
CA ARG A 53 -8.33 -13.46 1.33
C ARG A 53 -7.05 -12.70 0.99
N ILE A 54 -6.04 -12.76 1.84
CA ILE A 54 -4.74 -12.10 1.61
C ILE A 54 -4.18 -12.55 0.25
N ASP A 55 -4.08 -13.86 0.02
CA ASP A 55 -3.53 -14.41 -1.22
C ASP A 55 -4.32 -13.93 -2.46
N SER A 56 -5.65 -13.82 -2.35
CA SER A 56 -6.52 -13.29 -3.42
C SER A 56 -6.25 -11.81 -3.71
N TYR A 57 -6.19 -10.97 -2.68
CA TYR A 57 -5.88 -9.54 -2.84
C TYR A 57 -4.46 -9.30 -3.35
N GLN A 58 -3.48 -10.08 -2.89
CA GLN A 58 -2.11 -10.01 -3.40
C GLN A 58 -2.06 -10.31 -4.91
N LYS A 59 -2.76 -11.35 -5.37
CA LYS A 59 -2.85 -11.68 -6.81
C LYS A 59 -3.56 -10.60 -7.62
N ASN A 60 -4.63 -10.02 -7.08
CA ASN A 60 -5.44 -9.03 -7.79
C ASN A 60 -4.76 -7.66 -7.88
N THR A 61 -4.02 -7.26 -6.84
CA THR A 61 -3.40 -5.93 -6.75
C THR A 61 -1.92 -5.93 -7.13
N GLY A 62 -1.24 -7.08 -7.03
CA GLY A 62 0.22 -7.17 -7.13
C GLY A 62 0.97 -6.64 -5.91
N LEU A 63 0.26 -6.22 -4.86
CA LEU A 63 0.84 -5.71 -3.62
C LEU A 63 0.98 -6.85 -2.61
N THR A 64 1.98 -6.78 -1.73
CA THR A 64 2.12 -7.73 -0.62
C THR A 64 1.21 -7.41 0.55
N GLU A 65 0.83 -6.15 0.72
CA GLU A 65 -0.03 -5.67 1.81
C GLU A 65 -0.68 -4.31 1.44
N ALA A 66 -1.62 -3.84 2.27
CA ALA A 66 -2.36 -2.60 2.07
C ALA A 66 -1.57 -1.29 2.19
N VAL A 67 -0.24 -1.34 2.31
CA VAL A 67 0.62 -0.16 2.34
C VAL A 67 1.93 -0.40 1.61
N GLN A 68 2.30 0.57 0.76
CA GLN A 68 3.65 0.68 0.21
C GLN A 68 4.41 1.75 1.01
N THR A 69 5.63 1.43 1.41
CA THR A 69 6.51 2.30 2.20
C THR A 69 7.87 2.37 1.53
N GLY A 70 8.54 3.50 1.63
CA GLY A 70 9.87 3.66 1.05
C GLY A 70 10.39 5.08 1.20
N ILE A 71 11.60 5.28 0.69
CA ILE A 71 12.24 6.59 0.62
C ILE A 71 12.35 7.06 -0.82
N GLY A 72 12.51 8.36 -1.00
CA GLY A 72 12.76 8.96 -2.30
C GLY A 72 13.01 10.45 -2.18
N GLN A 73 12.95 11.15 -3.31
CA GLN A 73 13.06 12.61 -3.35
C GLN A 73 11.76 13.22 -3.85
N LEU A 74 11.40 14.37 -3.32
CA LEU A 74 10.31 15.20 -3.83
C LEU A 74 10.88 16.59 -4.11
N ASN A 75 11.00 16.96 -5.39
CA ASN A 75 11.70 18.17 -5.83
C ASN A 75 13.14 18.27 -5.28
N GLY A 76 13.86 17.15 -5.27
CA GLY A 76 15.23 17.03 -4.76
C GLY A 76 15.36 16.99 -3.23
N ILE A 77 14.25 17.02 -2.50
CA ILE A 77 14.24 16.94 -1.03
C ILE A 77 14.04 15.48 -0.62
N PRO A 78 14.96 14.85 0.13
CA PRO A 78 14.77 13.50 0.64
C PRO A 78 13.55 13.40 1.55
N ILE A 79 12.69 12.42 1.30
CA ILE A 79 11.51 12.12 2.11
C ILE A 79 11.35 10.62 2.33
N ALA A 80 10.69 10.28 3.43
CA ALA A 80 10.08 8.97 3.66
C ALA A 80 8.58 9.08 3.37
N ILE A 81 8.00 8.11 2.68
CA ILE A 81 6.57 8.11 2.32
C ILE A 81 5.94 6.73 2.51
N GLY A 82 4.75 6.72 3.08
CA GLY A 82 3.87 5.56 3.19
C GLY A 82 2.55 5.85 2.50
N VAL A 83 2.14 5.00 1.55
CA VAL A 83 0.89 5.15 0.79
C VAL A 83 0.03 3.91 1.00
N MET A 84 -1.09 4.11 1.69
CA MET A 84 -2.13 3.09 1.87
C MET A 84 -2.88 2.83 0.56
N ASP A 85 -3.23 1.58 0.29
CA ASP A 85 -4.01 1.17 -0.88
C ASP A 85 -5.36 0.56 -0.50
N PHE A 86 -6.43 1.24 -0.90
CA PHE A 86 -7.79 0.79 -0.61
C PHE A 86 -8.22 -0.43 -1.45
N GLN A 87 -7.50 -0.74 -2.54
CA GLN A 87 -7.79 -1.93 -3.34
C GLN A 87 -7.43 -3.21 -2.58
N PHE A 88 -6.48 -3.15 -1.65
CA PHE A 88 -6.08 -4.27 -0.81
C PHE A 88 -6.90 -4.28 0.48
N MET A 89 -7.88 -5.19 0.58
CA MET A 89 -8.72 -5.37 1.76
C MET A 89 -9.34 -4.05 2.31
N GLY A 90 -9.63 -3.08 1.45
CA GLY A 90 -10.16 -1.78 1.86
C GLY A 90 -9.17 -0.90 2.64
N GLY A 91 -7.86 -1.14 2.52
CA GLY A 91 -6.86 -0.39 3.29
C GLY A 91 -6.81 -0.79 4.77
N SER A 92 -7.23 -2.02 5.10
CA SER A 92 -7.28 -2.49 6.48
C SER A 92 -5.87 -2.55 7.09
N MET A 93 -5.72 -2.05 8.33
CA MET A 93 -4.43 -2.05 9.02
C MET A 93 -4.20 -3.37 9.76
N GLY A 94 -3.57 -4.33 9.07
CA GLY A 94 -3.04 -5.56 9.67
C GLY A 94 -1.72 -5.36 10.41
N SER A 95 -1.16 -6.45 10.93
CA SER A 95 0.13 -6.42 11.64
C SER A 95 1.28 -5.95 10.75
N ALA A 96 1.34 -6.42 9.49
CA ALA A 96 2.38 -5.99 8.54
C ALA A 96 2.22 -4.51 8.16
N VAL A 97 0.99 -4.00 7.99
CA VAL A 97 0.77 -2.56 7.74
C VAL A 97 1.34 -1.71 8.87
N GLY A 98 1.02 -2.07 10.12
CA GLY A 98 1.51 -1.36 11.30
C GLY A 98 3.03 -1.37 11.38
N GLU A 99 3.65 -2.54 11.23
CA GLU A 99 5.10 -2.70 11.28
C GLU A 99 5.81 -1.90 10.18
N LYS A 100 5.32 -1.94 8.93
CA LYS A 100 5.90 -1.15 7.81
C LYS A 100 5.82 0.35 8.09
N ILE A 101 4.71 0.84 8.62
CA ILE A 101 4.55 2.26 8.98
C ILE A 101 5.50 2.64 10.12
N THR A 102 5.63 1.79 11.15
CA THR A 102 6.56 2.05 12.26
C THR A 102 8.01 2.13 11.77
N ARG A 103 8.47 1.16 10.97
CA ARG A 103 9.83 1.14 10.40
C ARG A 103 10.13 2.31 9.47
N LEU A 104 9.11 2.84 8.80
CA LEU A 104 9.26 4.04 7.97
C LEU A 104 9.52 5.29 8.81
N ILE A 105 8.95 5.35 10.01
CA ILE A 105 8.96 6.52 10.90
C ILE A 105 10.17 6.52 11.84
N GLU A 106 10.55 5.36 12.38
CA GLU A 106 11.62 5.17 13.37
C GLU A 106 13.01 4.99 12.73
#